data_AF-A0A318DUX0-F1
#
_entry.id   AF-A0A318DUX0-F1
#
_cell.length_a   1.000
_cell.length_b   1.000
_cell.length_c   1.000
_cell.angle_alpha   90.00
_cell.angle_beta   90.00
_cell.angle_gamma   90.00
#
_symmetry.space_group_name_H-M   'P 1'
#
loop_
_entity.id
_entity.type
_entity.pdbx_description
1 polymer ?
#
loop_
_entity_poly.entity_id
_entity_poly.type
_entity_poly.pdbx_seq_one_letter_code
_entity_poly.pdbx_strand_id
1 'polypeptide(L)'
;MKTLATALLALALSACATSTPSTHDQPPSSIGMANPASVACVNQGGKLDLRKDAAGNVNGICVFPDGRQCEEWALFRDHQCVMPATKP
;
A
#
# COMPACT_ATOMS: atom_id res chain seq x y z
N MET A 1 42.45 55.28 28.06
CA MET A 1 41.00 55.52 28.24
C MET A 1 40.30 54.24 27.82
N LYS A 2 40.19 53.24 28.72
CA LYS A 2 39.03 52.97 29.60
C LYS A 2 37.74 52.67 28.82
N THR A 3 37.55 51.38 28.49
CA THR A 3 36.25 50.71 28.66
C THR A 3 36.51 49.40 29.42
N LEU A 4 36.12 49.44 30.70
CA LEU A 4 35.93 48.29 31.57
C LEU A 4 34.63 47.58 31.19
N ALA A 5 34.62 46.25 31.27
CA ALA A 5 33.57 45.42 31.91
C ALA A 5 33.34 44.09 31.16
N THR A 6 34.03 43.06 31.66
CA THR A 6 33.49 41.73 31.99
C THR A 6 32.05 41.41 31.56
N ALA A 7 31.88 40.34 30.80
CA ALA A 7 30.79 39.39 31.04
C ALA A 7 31.20 37.98 30.60
N LEU A 8 31.13 37.05 31.55
CA LEU A 8 31.26 35.62 31.40
C LEU A 8 30.49 35.12 30.16
N LEU A 9 31.16 34.36 29.29
CA LEU A 9 30.46 33.51 28.31
C LEU A 9 31.06 32.10 28.35
N ALA A 10 30.92 31.45 29.50
CA ALA A 10 31.02 30.01 29.63
C ALA A 10 29.62 29.41 29.43
N LEU A 11 29.22 29.22 28.18
CA LEU A 11 28.13 28.30 27.85
C LEU A 11 28.75 27.08 27.18
N ALA A 12 29.01 26.06 27.99
CA ALA A 12 29.28 24.71 27.54
C ALA A 12 28.01 24.17 26.85
N LEU A 13 27.96 24.22 25.52
CA LEU A 13 26.97 23.48 24.75
C LEU A 13 27.39 22.02 24.71
N SER A 14 27.02 21.26 25.75
CA SER A 14 27.00 19.80 25.71
C SER A 14 25.58 19.33 25.99
N ALA A 15 24.81 19.19 24.91
CA ALA A 15 23.58 18.42 24.90
C ALA A 15 23.66 17.50 23.69
N CYS A 16 24.26 16.32 23.89
CA CYS A 16 24.06 15.19 22.99
C CYS A 16 22.57 14.87 22.95
N ALA A 17 21.89 15.28 21.89
CA ALA A 17 20.62 14.68 21.52
C ALA A 17 20.92 13.24 21.09
N THR A 18 20.86 12.31 22.04
CA THR A 18 20.78 10.89 21.76
C THR A 18 19.48 10.67 21.00
N SER A 19 19.58 10.53 19.68
CA SER A 19 18.48 10.03 18.86
C SER A 19 18.16 8.62 19.36
N THR A 20 17.20 8.50 20.28
CA THR A 20 16.55 7.22 20.54
C THR A 20 16.02 6.74 19.19
N PRO A 21 16.46 5.58 18.67
CA PRO A 21 15.71 4.94 17.62
C PRO A 21 14.37 4.57 18.25
N SER A 22 13.33 5.34 17.94
CA SER A 22 11.97 4.88 18.15
C SER A 22 11.82 3.67 17.25
N THR A 23 12.09 2.49 17.78
CA THR A 23 11.63 1.23 17.21
C THR A 23 10.12 1.39 17.12
N HIS A 24 9.66 1.72 15.93
CA HIS A 24 8.25 1.92 15.63
C HIS A 24 7.63 0.53 15.63
N ASP A 25 7.42 0.00 16.83
CA ASP A 25 6.65 -1.20 17.11
C ASP A 25 5.17 -0.86 16.95
N GLN A 26 4.83 -0.28 15.79
CA GLN A 26 3.45 -0.16 15.38
C GLN A 26 2.98 -1.59 15.12
N PRO A 27 1.88 -2.03 15.73
CA PRO A 27 1.21 -3.23 15.26
C PRO A 27 1.02 -3.09 13.75
N PRO A 28 1.16 -4.19 12.97
CA PRO A 28 1.06 -4.11 11.52
C PRO A 28 -0.21 -3.33 11.19
N SER A 29 -0.04 -2.19 10.53
CA SER A 29 -1.18 -1.38 10.09
C SER A 29 -2.13 -2.33 9.37
N SER A 30 -3.43 -2.27 9.69
CA SER A 30 -4.42 -3.06 8.99
C SER A 30 -4.23 -2.80 7.50
N ILE A 31 -3.72 -3.78 6.77
CA ILE A 31 -3.62 -3.74 5.31
C ILE A 31 -5.01 -3.31 4.84
N GLY A 32 -5.08 -2.25 4.03
CA GLY A 32 -6.29 -1.44 3.82
C GLY A 32 -7.55 -2.23 3.47
N MET A 33 -8.69 -1.55 3.46
CA MET A 33 -10.00 -2.15 3.13
C MET A 33 -9.89 -3.06 1.90
N ALA A 34 -10.51 -4.24 1.97
CA ALA A 34 -10.50 -5.20 0.88
C ALA A 34 -11.07 -4.58 -0.41
N ASN A 35 -10.50 -4.95 -1.57
CA ASN A 35 -11.03 -4.52 -2.86
C ASN A 35 -12.46 -5.09 -3.05
N PRO A 36 -13.50 -4.25 -3.24
CA PRO A 36 -14.87 -4.71 -3.38
C PRO A 36 -15.09 -5.63 -4.59
N ALA A 37 -14.37 -5.43 -5.69
CA ALA A 37 -14.47 -6.31 -6.87
C ALA A 37 -13.92 -7.71 -6.57
N SER A 38 -12.79 -7.76 -5.85
CA SER A 38 -12.18 -9.01 -5.39
C SER A 38 -13.08 -9.78 -4.43
N VAL A 39 -13.71 -9.08 -3.47
CA VAL A 39 -14.69 -9.67 -2.55
C VAL A 39 -15.90 -10.19 -3.32
N ALA A 40 -16.42 -9.42 -4.29
CA ALA A 40 -17.53 -9.82 -5.12
C ALA A 40 -17.22 -11.08 -5.96
N CYS A 41 -15.99 -11.21 -6.49
CA CYS A 41 -15.56 -12.41 -7.19
C CYS A 41 -15.65 -13.66 -6.29
N VAL A 42 -15.07 -13.59 -5.09
CA VAL A 42 -15.07 -14.71 -4.14
C VAL A 42 -16.49 -15.06 -3.68
N ASN A 43 -17.31 -14.04 -3.41
CA ASN A 43 -18.71 -14.24 -3.02
C ASN A 43 -19.57 -14.89 -4.11
N GLN A 44 -19.22 -14.70 -5.39
CA GLN A 44 -19.86 -15.36 -6.53
C GLN A 44 -19.34 -16.79 -6.77
N GLY A 45 -18.45 -17.31 -5.92
CA GLY A 45 -17.86 -18.64 -6.04
C GLY A 45 -16.68 -18.72 -7.02
N GLY A 46 -16.14 -17.55 -7.43
CA GLY A 46 -14.91 -17.48 -8.21
C GLY A 46 -13.66 -17.48 -7.33
N LYS A 47 -12.52 -17.75 -7.95
CA LYS A 47 -11.20 -17.54 -7.37
C LYS A 47 -10.57 -16.30 -8.01
N LEU A 48 -10.08 -15.39 -7.16
CA LEU A 48 -9.31 -14.24 -7.64
C LEU A 48 -7.93 -14.67 -8.14
N ASP A 49 -7.56 -14.24 -9.33
CA ASP A 49 -6.26 -14.40 -9.97
C ASP A 49 -5.72 -13.02 -10.38
N LEU A 50 -4.66 -12.56 -9.71
CA LEU A 50 -4.05 -11.25 -9.96
C LEU A 50 -2.95 -11.40 -11.01
N ARG A 51 -3.15 -10.78 -12.18
CA ARG A 51 -2.23 -10.88 -13.31
C ARG A 51 -1.54 -9.56 -13.57
N LYS A 52 -0.21 -9.61 -13.75
CA LYS A 52 0.59 -8.45 -14.17
C LYS A 52 0.70 -8.41 -15.68
N ASP A 53 0.52 -7.24 -16.28
CA ASP A 53 0.84 -7.01 -17.68
C ASP A 53 2.32 -6.60 -17.87
N ALA A 54 2.74 -6.45 -19.13
CA ALA A 54 4.11 -6.05 -19.47
C ALA A 54 4.49 -4.62 -19.00
N ALA A 55 3.50 -3.78 -18.70
CA ALA A 55 3.70 -2.46 -18.14
C ALA A 55 3.73 -2.48 -16.59
N GLY A 56 3.50 -3.63 -15.98
CA GLY A 56 3.47 -3.82 -14.53
C GLY A 56 2.11 -3.55 -13.89
N ASN A 57 1.06 -3.26 -14.67
CA ASN A 57 -0.29 -3.10 -14.14
C ASN A 57 -0.82 -4.44 -13.63
N VAL A 58 -1.52 -4.44 -12.51
CA VAL A 58 -2.15 -5.63 -11.94
C VAL A 58 -3.65 -5.59 -12.25
N ASN A 59 -4.13 -6.62 -12.93
CA ASN A 59 -5.56 -6.83 -13.22
C ASN A 59 -6.07 -8.02 -12.41
N GLY A 60 -7.25 -7.88 -11.79
CA GLY A 60 -7.91 -8.98 -11.10
C GLY A 60 -8.81 -9.76 -12.06
N ILE A 61 -8.57 -11.06 -12.17
CA ILE A 61 -9.38 -11.98 -12.97
C ILE A 61 -10.14 -12.91 -12.03
N CYS A 62 -11.46 -12.96 -12.19
CA CYS A 62 -12.32 -13.91 -11.50
C CYS A 62 -12.42 -15.21 -12.31
N VAL A 63 -11.90 -16.30 -11.75
CA VAL A 63 -11.88 -17.63 -12.38
C VAL A 63 -12.92 -18.52 -11.71
N PHE A 64 -13.92 -18.97 -12.47
CA PHE A 64 -15.01 -19.80 -11.98
C PHE A 64 -14.70 -21.31 -12.12
N PRO A 65 -15.39 -22.18 -11.36
CA PRO A 65 -15.21 -23.64 -11.45
C PRO A 65 -15.53 -24.24 -12.82
N ASP A 66 -16.39 -23.57 -13.59
CA ASP A 66 -16.74 -23.94 -14.97
C ASP A 66 -15.67 -23.49 -16.01
N GLY A 67 -14.59 -22.85 -15.55
CA GLY A 67 -13.51 -22.36 -16.38
C GLY A 67 -13.71 -20.96 -16.96
N ARG A 68 -14.87 -20.32 -16.73
CA ARG A 68 -15.07 -18.92 -17.14
C ARG A 68 -14.06 -18.01 -16.43
N GLN A 69 -13.53 -17.06 -17.17
CA GLN A 69 -12.61 -16.04 -16.68
C GLN A 69 -13.19 -14.67 -17.03
N CYS A 70 -13.44 -13.85 -16.02
CA CYS A 70 -14.00 -12.52 -16.16
C CYS A 70 -13.10 -11.51 -15.47
N GLU A 71 -12.84 -10.35 -16.08
CA GLU A 71 -12.20 -9.22 -15.40
C GLU A 71 -13.08 -8.77 -14.21
N GLU A 72 -12.48 -8.60 -13.01
CA GLU A 72 -13.22 -8.46 -11.75
C GLU A 72 -14.05 -7.17 -11.69
N TRP A 73 -13.55 -6.08 -12.28
CA TRP A 73 -14.22 -4.79 -12.22
C TRP A 73 -15.38 -4.69 -13.18
N ALA A 74 -15.27 -5.23 -14.38
CA ALA A 74 -16.38 -5.36 -15.33
C ALA A 74 -17.48 -6.26 -14.76
N LEU A 75 -17.10 -7.35 -14.09
CA LEU A 75 -18.07 -8.23 -13.42
C LEU A 75 -18.77 -7.50 -12.26
N PHE A 76 -18.03 -6.72 -11.48
CA PHE A 76 -18.56 -6.01 -10.31
C PHE A 76 -19.44 -4.80 -10.67
N ARG A 77 -18.99 -3.92 -11.57
CA ARG A 77 -19.68 -2.66 -11.90
C ARG A 77 -20.73 -2.82 -12.99
N ASP A 78 -20.38 -3.58 -14.02
CA ASP A 78 -21.16 -3.64 -15.25
C ASP A 78 -22.00 -4.92 -15.32
N HIS A 79 -21.80 -5.85 -14.38
CA HIS A 79 -22.41 -7.18 -14.38
C HIS A 79 -22.14 -7.97 -15.67
N GLN A 80 -21.01 -7.67 -16.32
CA GLN A 80 -20.59 -8.28 -17.58
C GLN A 80 -19.33 -9.11 -17.39
N CYS A 81 -19.35 -10.33 -17.90
CA CYS A 81 -18.13 -11.14 -17.98
C CYS A 81 -17.31 -10.71 -19.20
N VAL A 82 -16.31 -9.84 -18.98
CA VAL A 82 -15.32 -9.49 -19.99
C VAL A 82 -14.15 -10.46 -19.88
N MET A 83 -13.92 -11.25 -20.93
CA MET A 83 -12.80 -12.18 -20.94
C MET A 83 -11.46 -11.43 -20.85
N PRO A 84 -10.51 -11.89 -20.02
CA PRO A 84 -9.20 -11.27 -19.93
C PRO A 84 -8.48 -11.34 -21.28
N ALA A 85 -7.93 -10.22 -21.72
CA ALA A 85 -7.11 -10.20 -22.93
C ALA A 85 -5.90 -11.12 -22.77
N THR A 86 -5.75 -12.08 -23.67
CA THR A 86 -4.52 -12.87 -23.81
C THR A 86 -3.49 -11.98 -24.49
N LYS A 87 -2.55 -11.44 -23.72
CA LYS A 87 -1.34 -10.85 -24.32
C LYS A 87 -0.31 -11.98 -24.49
N PRO A 88 0.30 -12.17 -25.68
CA PRO A 88 1.43 -13.08 -25.86
C PRO A 88 2.63 -12.66 -25.02
#